data_AF-A0A2V5LPT4-F1
#
_entry.id   AF-A0A2V5LPT4-F1
#
_cell.length_a   1.000
_cell.length_b   1.000
_cell.length_c   1.000
_cell.angle_alpha   90.00
_cell.angle_beta   90.00
_cell.angle_gamma   90.00
#
_symmetry.space_group_name_H-M   'P 1'
#
loop_
_entity.id
_entity.type
_entity.pdbx_description
1 polymer ?
#
loop_
_entity_poly.entity_id
_entity_poly.type
_entity_poly.pdbx_seq_one_letter_code
_entity_poly.pdbx_strand_id
1 'polypeptide(L)'
;MSGETLRDGLQFLHQASLLPELFVFSDEDEYPPTQDAMKLLYVTASSPSKKLVHYSAAEDAPWLWYETSDAGKVSAHGGHGTDMFKVHPELPGIIVQWFVTTLIKTPGHAPADTLAAASLLNQLQTPSGAMQVKQQLVEARKKDPQAQLWPEVAVDIIGEDYQREGDVKTAIEIFKLNLLSYPDSADAHYNLADAYLKDGQKDLARKYAEKGLAMLNSHAAPLSSWSDTEQRRGEIRNSLEDVLKQLGDNVNKTN
;
A
#
# COMPACT_ATOMS: atom_id res chain seq x y z
N MET A 1 7.00 4.52 17.38
CA MET A 1 6.36 5.51 16.48
C MET A 1 4.87 5.22 16.48
N SER A 2 4.02 6.25 16.49
CA SER A 2 2.56 6.09 16.57
C SER A 2 1.91 6.89 15.45
N GLY A 3 1.08 6.23 14.63
CA GLY A 3 0.23 6.86 13.62
C GLY A 3 1.02 7.48 12.46
N GLU A 4 0.92 6.87 11.29
CA GLU A 4 1.57 7.25 10.03
C GLU A 4 3.08 6.95 9.96
N THR A 5 3.46 6.42 8.79
CA THR A 5 4.82 6.09 8.36
C THR A 5 5.59 7.34 7.96
N LEU A 6 5.54 8.40 8.77
CA LEU A 6 6.17 9.68 8.44
C LEU A 6 7.66 9.50 8.16
N ARG A 7 8.18 10.24 7.18
CA ARG A 7 9.57 10.08 6.75
C ARG A 7 10.60 10.42 7.82
N ASP A 8 10.39 11.37 8.71
CA ASP A 8 11.27 11.55 9.87
C ASP A 8 11.42 10.26 10.69
N GLY A 9 10.31 9.52 10.81
CA GLY A 9 10.28 8.20 11.41
C GLY A 9 11.03 7.14 10.59
N LEU A 10 10.86 7.14 9.26
CA LEU A 10 11.62 6.27 8.35
C LEU A 10 13.13 6.55 8.41
N GLN A 11 13.54 7.82 8.42
CA GLN A 11 14.92 8.24 8.58
C GLN A 11 15.49 7.83 9.94
N PHE A 12 14.71 8.00 11.00
CA PHE A 12 15.08 7.54 12.33
C PHE A 12 15.35 6.03 12.33
N LEU A 13 14.42 5.20 11.82
CA LEU A 13 14.59 3.75 11.72
C LEU A 13 15.80 3.36 10.86
N HIS A 14 16.05 4.11 9.79
CA HIS A 14 17.23 3.90 8.95
C HIS A 14 18.54 4.22 9.70
N GLN A 15 18.54 5.21 10.61
CA GLN A 15 19.73 5.62 11.37
C GLN A 15 19.92 4.82 12.67
N ALA A 16 18.85 4.28 13.24
CA ALA A 16 18.82 3.67 14.57
C ALA A 16 19.35 2.21 14.61
N SER A 17 20.50 1.94 13.99
CA SER A 17 21.03 0.57 13.80
C SER A 17 21.35 -0.20 15.09
N LEU A 18 21.37 0.46 16.24
CA LEU A 18 21.68 -0.14 17.54
C LEU A 18 20.43 -0.45 18.39
N LEU A 19 19.25 0.03 18.00
CA LEU A 19 18.03 -0.19 18.78
C LEU A 19 17.39 -1.54 18.41
N PRO A 20 16.91 -2.32 19.38
CA PRO A 20 16.03 -3.45 19.09
C PRO A 20 14.67 -2.91 18.63
N GLU A 21 14.21 -3.39 17.47
CA GLU A 21 12.99 -2.91 16.83
C GLU A 21 12.04 -4.09 16.58
N LEU A 22 10.80 -3.96 17.03
CA LEU A 22 9.76 -4.96 16.84
C LEU A 22 8.60 -4.33 16.06
N PHE A 23 8.27 -4.93 14.93
CA PHE A 23 7.16 -4.54 14.07
C PHE A 23 6.11 -5.64 14.12
N VAL A 24 4.88 -5.27 14.45
CA VAL A 24 3.78 -6.24 14.63
C VAL A 24 2.55 -5.76 13.86
N PHE A 25 1.91 -6.66 13.12
CA PHE A 25 0.62 -6.40 12.47
C PHE A 25 -0.25 -7.67 12.43
N SER A 26 -1.57 -7.48 12.31
CA SER A 26 -2.53 -8.56 12.08
C SER A 26 -2.68 -8.82 10.58
N ASP A 27 -2.70 -10.08 10.15
CA ASP A 27 -3.03 -10.42 8.76
C ASP A 27 -4.52 -10.13 8.45
N GLU A 28 -5.35 -9.96 9.48
CA GLU A 28 -6.78 -9.58 9.40
C GLU A 28 -7.02 -8.13 9.86
N ASP A 29 -6.03 -7.25 9.69
CA ASP A 29 -6.23 -5.82 9.98
C ASP A 29 -7.41 -5.28 9.17
N GLU A 30 -8.34 -4.58 9.84
CA GLU A 30 -9.55 -4.02 9.20
C GLU A 30 -9.22 -3.00 8.10
N TYR A 31 -7.97 -2.48 8.10
CA TYR A 31 -7.43 -1.61 7.09
C TYR A 31 -6.21 -2.28 6.41
N PRO A 32 -6.38 -2.97 5.27
CA PRO A 32 -5.30 -3.69 4.58
C PRO A 32 -4.00 -2.89 4.35
N PRO A 33 -4.03 -1.56 4.07
CA PRO A 33 -2.82 -0.76 3.94
C PRO A 33 -1.91 -0.76 5.18
N THR A 34 -2.45 -1.03 6.37
CA THR A 34 -1.66 -1.18 7.61
C THR A 34 -0.58 -2.24 7.45
N GLN A 35 -0.87 -3.34 6.76
CA GLN A 35 0.08 -4.44 6.57
C GLN A 35 1.29 -3.99 5.73
N ASP A 36 1.05 -3.30 4.61
CA ASP A 36 2.11 -2.78 3.75
C ASP A 36 2.87 -1.64 4.41
N ALA A 37 2.18 -0.76 5.14
CA ALA A 37 2.81 0.26 5.96
C ALA A 37 3.77 -0.36 7.00
N MET A 38 3.35 -1.44 7.67
CA MET A 38 4.20 -2.09 8.66
C MET A 38 5.40 -2.82 8.05
N LYS A 39 5.19 -3.47 6.90
CA LYS A 39 6.29 -4.06 6.12
C LYS A 39 7.25 -2.96 5.64
N LEU A 40 6.75 -1.79 5.22
CA LEU A 40 7.57 -0.66 4.79
C LEU A 40 8.47 -0.13 5.93
N LEU A 41 7.92 0.01 7.14
CA LEU A 41 8.70 0.36 8.33
C LEU A 41 9.81 -0.67 8.60
N TYR A 42 9.47 -1.96 8.53
CA TYR A 42 10.42 -3.05 8.73
C TYR A 42 11.54 -3.07 7.68
N VAL A 43 11.25 -2.87 6.39
CA VAL A 43 12.29 -2.89 5.35
C VAL A 43 13.21 -1.67 5.42
N THR A 44 12.70 -0.54 5.94
CA THR A 44 13.46 0.70 6.12
C THR A 44 14.41 0.66 7.31
N ALA A 45 14.03 -0.04 8.38
CA ALA A 45 14.85 -0.23 9.57
C ALA A 45 16.24 -0.83 9.27
N SER A 46 17.30 -0.26 9.83
CA SER A 46 18.68 -0.73 9.63
C SER A 46 19.20 -1.66 10.73
N SER A 47 18.48 -1.77 11.85
CA SER A 47 18.90 -2.60 12.98
C SER A 47 19.00 -4.08 12.59
N PRO A 48 20.13 -4.78 12.87
CA PRO A 48 20.23 -6.22 12.65
C PRO A 48 19.36 -7.01 13.65
N SER A 49 18.91 -6.37 14.72
CA SER A 49 18.04 -6.95 15.74
C SER A 49 16.56 -6.81 15.40
N LYS A 50 16.21 -6.18 14.26
CA LYS A 50 14.81 -5.96 13.87
C LYS A 50 14.04 -7.27 13.71
N LYS A 51 12.80 -7.29 14.19
CA LYS A 51 11.89 -8.43 14.07
C LYS A 51 10.56 -7.99 13.47
N LEU A 52 10.08 -8.74 12.49
CA LEU A 52 8.72 -8.64 11.97
C LEU A 52 7.93 -9.83 12.51
N VAL A 53 6.82 -9.56 13.17
CA VAL A 53 5.86 -10.57 13.62
C VAL A 53 4.54 -10.22 12.99
N HIS A 54 3.96 -11.14 12.24
CA HIS A 54 2.58 -11.03 11.81
C HIS A 54 1.81 -12.21 12.36
N TYR A 55 0.54 -12.00 12.68
CA TYR A 55 -0.34 -13.03 13.19
C TYR A 55 -1.65 -12.97 12.41
N SER A 56 -2.13 -14.12 11.91
CA SER A 56 -3.52 -14.18 11.48
C SER A 56 -4.38 -14.15 12.72
N ALA A 57 -5.19 -13.10 12.87
CA ALA A 57 -6.25 -13.12 13.86
C ALA A 57 -7.32 -14.10 13.38
N ALA A 58 -7.05 -15.39 13.50
CA ALA A 58 -8.13 -16.32 13.56
C ALA A 58 -8.79 -16.06 14.92
N GLU A 59 -9.91 -15.35 14.84
CA GLU A 59 -10.44 -14.40 15.82
C GLU A 59 -10.46 -14.89 17.27
N ASP A 60 -10.20 -13.95 18.18
CA ASP A 60 -10.11 -14.10 19.63
C ASP A 60 -9.04 -15.08 20.15
N ALA A 61 -7.93 -14.54 20.63
CA ALA A 61 -7.23 -15.19 21.73
C ALA A 61 -7.89 -14.75 23.05
N PRO A 62 -8.88 -15.46 23.61
CA PRO A 62 -9.21 -15.25 25.00
C PRO A 62 -8.07 -15.95 25.75
N TRP A 63 -7.06 -15.19 26.19
CA TRP A 63 -6.23 -15.66 27.30
C TRP A 63 -7.07 -15.64 28.59
N LEU A 64 -8.11 -16.47 28.62
CA LEU A 64 -9.00 -16.76 29.73
C LEU A 64 -9.11 -18.28 29.92
N TRP A 65 -8.06 -19.08 29.65
CA TRP A 65 -8.08 -20.46 30.13
C TRP A 65 -6.68 -21.10 30.23
N TYR A 66 -6.50 -21.94 31.26
CA TYR A 66 -5.31 -22.76 31.54
C TYR A 66 -5.49 -24.15 30.90
N GLU A 67 -4.42 -24.81 30.44
CA GLU A 67 -4.46 -26.14 29.79
C GLU A 67 -5.51 -27.07 30.41
N THR A 68 -6.51 -27.49 29.62
CA THR A 68 -7.38 -28.61 29.99
C THR A 68 -6.93 -29.84 29.23
N SER A 69 -7.04 -30.99 29.87
CA SER A 69 -6.76 -32.31 29.30
C SER A 69 -7.71 -32.72 28.15
N ASP A 70 -8.60 -31.84 27.71
CA ASP A 70 -9.63 -32.09 26.70
C ASP A 70 -9.54 -31.07 25.55
N ALA A 71 -8.80 -31.44 24.50
CA ALA A 71 -8.57 -30.63 23.29
C ALA A 71 -9.84 -30.38 22.44
N GLY A 72 -10.97 -31.04 22.77
CA GLY A 72 -12.25 -30.84 22.09
C GLY A 72 -12.95 -29.52 22.45
N LYS A 73 -12.50 -28.83 23.52
CA LYS A 73 -13.10 -27.57 24.01
C LYS A 73 -12.47 -26.30 23.45
N VAL A 74 -11.41 -26.43 22.65
CA VAL A 74 -10.73 -25.31 21.99
C VAL A 74 -11.46 -24.97 20.68
N SER A 75 -11.84 -23.71 20.49
CA SER A 75 -12.44 -23.26 19.24
C SER A 75 -11.42 -23.38 18.10
N ALA A 76 -11.81 -24.07 17.03
CA ALA A 76 -10.90 -24.46 15.96
C ALA A 76 -10.72 -23.31 14.97
N HIS A 77 -9.93 -22.31 15.34
CA HIS A 77 -9.57 -21.19 14.45
C HIS A 77 -8.13 -21.33 13.92
N GLY A 78 -7.38 -22.36 14.29
CA GLY A 78 -6.08 -22.66 13.65
C GLY A 78 -4.88 -21.90 14.23
N GLY A 79 -5.07 -21.05 15.24
CA GLY A 79 -3.99 -20.36 15.96
C GLY A 79 -3.24 -21.21 17.00
N HIS A 80 -3.75 -22.40 17.38
CA HIS A 80 -3.12 -23.29 18.37
C HIS A 80 -2.53 -24.54 17.70
N GLY A 81 -1.37 -25.02 18.18
CA GLY A 81 -0.63 -26.13 17.56
C GLY A 81 -1.38 -27.47 17.47
N THR A 82 -2.40 -27.68 18.30
CA THR A 82 -3.29 -28.86 18.24
C THR A 82 -4.46 -28.70 17.27
N ASP A 83 -4.77 -27.47 16.85
CA ASP A 83 -5.88 -27.14 15.94
C ASP A 83 -5.44 -27.02 14.47
N MET A 84 -4.12 -26.98 14.24
CA MET A 84 -3.52 -27.03 12.90
C MET A 84 -3.94 -28.27 12.09
N PHE A 85 -4.43 -29.33 12.76
CA PHE A 85 -4.87 -30.59 12.13
C PHE A 85 -6.40 -30.75 12.08
N LYS A 86 -7.18 -29.79 12.57
CA LYS A 86 -8.65 -29.79 12.44
C LYS A 86 -9.07 -29.30 11.05
N VAL A 87 -10.26 -29.68 10.61
CA VAL A 87 -10.81 -29.28 9.30
C VAL A 87 -11.29 -27.83 9.39
N HIS A 88 -10.67 -26.96 8.59
CA HIS A 88 -10.98 -25.53 8.47
C HIS A 88 -11.83 -25.28 7.21
N PRO A 89 -13.14 -24.98 7.34
CA PRO A 89 -14.07 -24.90 6.21
C PRO A 89 -13.82 -23.69 5.27
N GLU A 90 -13.14 -22.65 5.74
CA GLU A 90 -12.78 -21.43 5.00
C GLU A 90 -11.49 -21.57 4.19
N LEU A 91 -10.54 -22.41 4.64
CA LEU A 91 -9.26 -22.63 3.94
C LEU A 91 -9.41 -22.99 2.46
N PRO A 92 -10.34 -23.89 2.06
CA PRO A 92 -10.59 -24.14 0.63
C PRO A 92 -10.94 -22.86 -0.14
N GLY A 93 -11.73 -21.96 0.45
CA GLY A 93 -12.09 -20.67 -0.16
C GLY A 93 -10.89 -19.75 -0.34
N ILE A 94 -10.04 -19.62 0.70
CA ILE A 94 -8.82 -18.81 0.66
C ILE A 94 -7.83 -19.36 -0.37
N ILE A 95 -7.62 -20.67 -0.38
CA ILE A 95 -6.74 -21.36 -1.33
C ILE A 95 -7.26 -21.16 -2.76
N VAL A 96 -8.57 -21.33 -2.99
CA VAL A 96 -9.19 -21.09 -4.29
C VAL A 96 -9.05 -19.63 -4.70
N GLN A 97 -9.28 -18.68 -3.79
CA GLN A 97 -9.15 -17.25 -4.08
C GLN A 97 -7.71 -16.89 -4.44
N TRP A 98 -6.71 -17.43 -3.73
CA TRP A 98 -5.29 -17.24 -4.04
C TRP A 98 -4.94 -17.85 -5.41
N PHE A 99 -5.42 -19.06 -5.70
CA PHE A 99 -5.20 -19.70 -7.01
C PHE A 99 -5.90 -18.94 -8.15
N VAL A 100 -7.14 -18.51 -7.96
CA VAL A 100 -7.87 -17.71 -8.94
C VAL A 100 -7.13 -16.40 -9.19
N THR A 101 -6.70 -15.72 -8.12
CA THR A 101 -5.96 -14.47 -8.25
C THR A 101 -4.65 -14.70 -8.99
N THR A 102 -3.82 -15.63 -8.52
CA THR A 102 -2.43 -15.80 -8.98
C THR A 102 -2.30 -16.59 -10.29
N LEU A 103 -3.19 -17.55 -10.56
CA LEU A 103 -3.08 -18.45 -11.71
C LEU A 103 -4.13 -18.19 -12.80
N ILE A 104 -5.23 -17.50 -12.50
CA ILE A 104 -6.32 -17.25 -13.46
C ILE A 104 -6.40 -15.77 -13.81
N LYS A 105 -6.47 -14.88 -12.81
CA LYS A 105 -6.57 -13.42 -13.02
C LYS A 105 -5.21 -12.81 -13.37
N THR A 106 -4.13 -13.26 -12.73
CA THR A 106 -2.77 -12.77 -12.99
C THR A 106 -1.78 -13.91 -13.31
N PRO A 107 -2.06 -14.79 -14.31
CA PRO A 107 -1.22 -15.95 -14.58
C PRO A 107 0.24 -15.52 -14.82
N GLY A 108 1.16 -16.02 -14.00
CA GLY A 108 2.59 -15.68 -14.08
C GLY A 108 3.00 -14.38 -13.37
N HIS A 109 2.07 -13.68 -12.73
CA HIS A 109 2.30 -12.40 -12.07
C HIS A 109 1.70 -12.46 -10.66
N ALA A 110 2.47 -13.00 -9.71
CA ALA A 110 2.10 -12.87 -8.29
C ALA A 110 1.99 -11.37 -7.94
N PRO A 111 1.06 -10.97 -7.04
CA PRO A 111 1.02 -9.61 -6.54
C PRO A 111 2.40 -9.19 -6.03
N ALA A 112 2.81 -7.97 -6.32
CA ALA A 112 4.05 -7.45 -5.75
C ALA A 112 3.98 -7.49 -4.22
N ASP A 113 5.12 -7.74 -3.58
CA ASP A 113 5.22 -7.88 -2.13
C ASP A 113 6.19 -6.84 -1.56
N THR A 114 5.81 -6.21 -0.46
CA THR A 114 6.61 -5.15 0.18
C THR A 114 7.97 -5.65 0.66
N LEU A 115 8.07 -6.89 1.18
CA LEU A 115 9.35 -7.44 1.64
C LEU A 115 10.27 -7.77 0.46
N ALA A 116 9.73 -8.35 -0.62
CA ALA A 116 10.46 -8.60 -1.85
C ALA A 116 10.94 -7.29 -2.52
N ALA A 117 10.16 -6.22 -2.41
CA ALA A 117 10.48 -4.90 -2.95
C ALA A 117 11.43 -4.05 -2.08
N ALA A 118 11.90 -4.57 -0.93
CA ALA A 118 12.68 -3.81 0.06
C ALA A 118 13.79 -2.93 -0.53
N SER A 119 14.60 -3.48 -1.46
CA SER A 119 15.70 -2.73 -2.07
C SER A 119 15.20 -1.55 -2.91
N LEU A 120 14.12 -1.73 -3.66
CA LEU A 120 13.51 -0.68 -4.48
C LEU A 120 12.87 0.40 -3.61
N LEU A 121 12.13 0.00 -2.57
CA LEU A 121 11.47 0.91 -1.65
C LEU A 121 12.49 1.76 -0.87
N ASN A 122 13.61 1.17 -0.43
CA ASN A 122 14.70 1.92 0.19
C ASN A 122 15.38 2.87 -0.81
N GLN A 123 15.53 2.47 -2.08
CA GLN A 123 16.07 3.36 -3.11
C GLN A 123 15.15 4.56 -3.37
N LEU A 124 13.83 4.39 -3.40
CA LEU A 124 12.87 5.48 -3.59
C LEU A 124 13.00 6.60 -2.56
N GLN A 125 13.48 6.28 -1.35
CA GLN A 125 13.68 7.25 -0.27
C GLN A 125 14.97 8.07 -0.40
N THR A 126 15.82 7.76 -1.40
CA THR A 126 17.08 8.46 -1.68
C THR A 126 16.93 9.55 -2.76
N PRO A 127 17.82 10.56 -2.81
CA PRO A 127 17.86 11.51 -3.91
C PRO A 127 18.02 10.79 -5.26
N SER A 128 17.20 11.14 -6.25
CA SER A 128 17.14 10.48 -7.57
C SER A 128 16.66 9.01 -7.57
N GLY A 129 16.19 8.48 -6.43
CA GLY A 129 15.67 7.12 -6.30
C GLY A 129 14.58 6.78 -7.31
N ALA A 130 13.61 7.68 -7.49
CA ALA A 130 12.52 7.52 -8.44
C ALA A 130 13.02 7.28 -9.88
N MET A 131 14.09 7.96 -10.32
CA MET A 131 14.66 7.74 -11.65
C MET A 131 15.31 6.35 -11.79
N GLN A 132 16.05 5.91 -10.77
CA GLN A 132 16.71 4.61 -10.78
C GLN A 132 15.69 3.46 -10.76
N VAL A 133 14.67 3.57 -9.92
CA VAL A 133 13.60 2.58 -9.81
C VAL A 133 12.76 2.54 -11.08
N LYS A 134 12.51 3.69 -11.72
CA LYS A 134 11.90 3.75 -13.05
C LYS A 134 12.70 2.99 -14.11
N GLN A 135 14.02 3.14 -14.14
CA GLN A 135 14.86 2.38 -15.06
C GLN A 135 14.77 0.87 -14.80
N GLN A 136 14.78 0.45 -13.53
CA GLN A 136 14.62 -0.96 -13.16
C GLN A 136 13.26 -1.53 -13.59
N LEU A 137 12.17 -0.76 -13.45
CA LEU A 137 10.86 -1.14 -13.97
C LEU A 137 10.88 -1.30 -15.49
N VAL A 138 11.50 -0.37 -16.22
CA VAL A 138 11.62 -0.46 -17.68
C VAL A 138 12.40 -1.71 -18.09
N GLU A 139 13.52 -2.02 -17.43
CA GLU A 139 14.31 -3.22 -17.73
C GLU A 139 13.55 -4.52 -17.39
N ALA A 140 12.82 -4.55 -16.27
CA ALA A 140 11.93 -5.66 -15.94
C ALA A 140 10.86 -5.85 -17.03
N ARG A 141 10.27 -4.74 -17.49
CA ARG A 141 9.22 -4.76 -18.52
C ARG A 141 9.67 -5.15 -19.92
N LYS A 142 10.98 -5.15 -20.20
CA LYS A 142 11.51 -5.77 -21.42
C LYS A 142 11.37 -7.29 -21.40
N LYS A 143 11.40 -7.91 -20.23
CA LYS A 143 11.28 -9.37 -20.05
C LYS A 143 9.83 -9.78 -19.81
N ASP A 144 9.14 -8.99 -19.00
CA ASP A 144 7.75 -9.19 -18.64
C ASP A 144 7.00 -7.86 -18.73
N PRO A 145 6.23 -7.60 -19.81
CA PRO A 145 5.51 -6.35 -20.00
C PRO A 145 4.53 -5.98 -18.88
N GLN A 146 4.09 -6.95 -18.07
CA GLN A 146 3.17 -6.76 -16.95
C GLN A 146 3.89 -6.78 -15.60
N ALA A 147 5.24 -6.71 -15.61
CA ALA A 147 6.03 -6.71 -14.39
C ALA A 147 5.57 -5.59 -13.44
N GLN A 148 5.22 -6.03 -12.23
CA GLN A 148 4.84 -5.21 -11.09
C GLN A 148 5.88 -5.42 -10.00
N LEU A 149 6.62 -4.36 -9.65
CA LEU A 149 7.80 -4.48 -8.79
C LEU A 149 7.56 -4.12 -7.32
N TRP A 150 6.46 -3.44 -7.02
CA TRP A 150 6.09 -3.00 -5.67
C TRP A 150 4.57 -2.94 -5.50
N PRO A 151 4.04 -3.01 -4.26
CA PRO A 151 2.64 -2.69 -3.96
C PRO A 151 2.33 -1.20 -4.13
N GLU A 152 1.11 -0.87 -4.56
CA GLU A 152 0.65 0.51 -4.75
C GLU A 152 0.80 1.32 -3.46
N VAL A 153 0.27 0.78 -2.35
CA VAL A 153 0.24 1.41 -1.03
C VAL A 153 1.64 1.81 -0.56
N ALA A 154 2.62 0.92 -0.70
CA ALA A 154 3.97 1.18 -0.20
C ALA A 154 4.63 2.36 -0.91
N VAL A 155 4.35 2.55 -2.22
CA VAL A 155 4.90 3.66 -3.00
C VAL A 155 4.08 4.94 -2.83
N ASP A 156 2.76 4.83 -2.65
CA ASP A 156 1.92 5.97 -2.30
C ASP A 156 2.35 6.60 -0.99
N ILE A 157 2.57 5.79 0.06
CA ILE A 157 3.08 6.24 1.36
C ILE A 157 4.37 7.06 1.18
N ILE A 158 5.34 6.55 0.42
CA ILE A 158 6.61 7.25 0.20
C ILE A 158 6.35 8.58 -0.53
N GLY A 159 5.48 8.59 -1.56
CA GLY A 159 5.13 9.81 -2.29
C GLY A 159 4.44 10.86 -1.41
N GLU A 160 3.48 10.43 -0.58
CA GLU A 160 2.77 11.28 0.39
C GLU A 160 3.74 11.89 1.40
N ASP A 161 4.73 11.12 1.84
CA ASP A 161 5.75 11.61 2.76
C ASP A 161 6.60 12.74 2.16
N TYR A 162 7.13 12.55 0.95
CA TYR A 162 7.86 13.62 0.24
C TYR A 162 6.99 14.87 0.07
N GLN A 163 5.71 14.68 -0.22
CA GLN A 163 4.76 15.77 -0.38
C GLN A 163 4.50 16.51 0.95
N ARG A 164 4.37 15.79 2.06
CA ARG A 164 4.14 16.36 3.40
C ARG A 164 5.35 17.18 3.88
N GLU A 165 6.56 16.80 3.47
CA GLU A 165 7.80 17.54 3.71
C GLU A 165 8.00 18.74 2.77
N GLY A 166 7.12 18.90 1.77
CA GLY A 166 7.18 20.00 0.80
C GLY A 166 8.07 19.72 -0.42
N ASP A 167 8.70 18.56 -0.53
CA ASP A 167 9.38 18.13 -1.76
C ASP A 167 8.35 17.53 -2.76
N VAL A 168 7.45 18.41 -3.19
CA VAL A 168 6.36 18.08 -4.11
C VAL A 168 6.89 17.59 -5.46
N LYS A 169 8.08 18.04 -5.88
CA LYS A 169 8.69 17.60 -7.14
C LYS A 169 9.06 16.13 -7.09
N THR A 170 9.70 15.67 -6.02
CA THR A 170 10.02 14.24 -5.88
C THR A 170 8.76 13.41 -5.70
N ALA A 171 7.77 13.90 -4.93
CA ALA A 171 6.48 13.24 -4.80
C ALA A 171 5.80 13.02 -6.16
N ILE A 172 5.76 14.03 -7.04
CA ILE A 172 5.23 13.91 -8.41
C ILE A 172 5.95 12.80 -9.19
N GLU A 173 7.28 12.71 -9.11
CA GLU A 173 8.02 11.66 -9.83
C GLU A 173 7.73 10.26 -9.28
N ILE A 174 7.54 10.12 -7.96
CA ILE A 174 7.14 8.87 -7.31
C ILE A 174 5.70 8.48 -7.70
N PHE A 175 4.74 9.41 -7.65
CA PHE A 175 3.37 9.13 -8.04
C PHE A 175 3.23 8.81 -9.54
N LYS A 176 4.03 9.45 -10.42
CA LYS A 176 4.11 9.05 -11.84
C LYS A 176 4.58 7.62 -12.00
N LEU A 177 5.56 7.22 -11.20
CA LEU A 177 6.09 5.85 -11.21
C LEU A 177 5.03 4.85 -10.70
N ASN A 178 4.27 5.23 -9.67
CA ASN A 178 3.19 4.39 -9.17
C ASN A 178 2.06 4.24 -10.19
N LEU A 179 1.62 5.34 -10.81
CA LEU A 179 0.62 5.32 -11.88
C LEU A 179 1.08 4.48 -13.09
N LEU A 180 2.37 4.49 -13.43
CA LEU A 180 2.90 3.64 -14.50
C LEU A 180 2.72 2.13 -14.21
N SER A 181 2.60 1.78 -12.93
CA SER A 181 2.43 0.41 -12.44
C SER A 181 0.97 0.07 -12.17
N TYR A 182 0.18 1.07 -11.76
CA TYR A 182 -1.25 0.96 -11.52
C TYR A 182 -2.03 1.94 -12.42
N PRO A 183 -2.02 1.75 -13.76
CA PRO A 183 -2.61 2.70 -14.69
C PRO A 183 -4.14 2.82 -14.56
N ASP A 184 -4.76 1.82 -13.94
CA ASP A 184 -6.21 1.72 -13.74
C ASP A 184 -6.64 2.04 -12.30
N SER A 185 -5.75 2.56 -11.45
CA SER A 185 -6.08 3.03 -10.11
C SER A 185 -6.58 4.48 -10.10
N ALA A 186 -7.75 4.69 -9.51
CA ALA A 186 -8.28 6.03 -9.23
C ALA A 186 -7.50 6.73 -8.10
N ASP A 187 -7.00 5.97 -7.11
CA ASP A 187 -6.10 6.48 -6.06
C ASP A 187 -4.82 7.08 -6.67
N ALA A 188 -4.17 6.36 -7.58
CA ALA A 188 -2.96 6.84 -8.25
C ALA A 188 -3.21 8.13 -9.07
N HIS A 189 -4.42 8.31 -9.62
CA HIS A 189 -4.80 9.55 -10.30
C HIS A 189 -5.06 10.69 -9.33
N TYR A 190 -5.71 10.40 -8.20
CA TYR A 190 -5.89 11.37 -7.12
C TYR A 190 -4.54 11.87 -6.58
N ASN A 191 -3.61 10.96 -6.28
CA ASN A 191 -2.30 11.32 -5.75
C ASN A 191 -1.54 12.28 -6.68
N LEU A 192 -1.57 12.04 -8.00
CA LEU A 192 -1.01 12.98 -8.97
C LEU A 192 -1.79 14.31 -9.03
N ALA A 193 -3.12 14.27 -8.97
CA ALA A 193 -3.92 15.48 -9.02
C ALA A 193 -3.63 16.41 -7.83
N ASP A 194 -3.55 15.86 -6.62
CA ASP A 194 -3.18 16.60 -5.41
C ASP A 194 -1.74 17.13 -5.47
N ALA A 195 -0.79 16.30 -5.89
CA ALA A 195 0.61 16.71 -6.02
C ALA A 195 0.80 17.84 -7.04
N TYR A 196 0.15 17.74 -8.20
CA TYR A 196 0.20 18.80 -9.21
C TYR A 196 -0.50 20.08 -8.75
N LEU A 197 -1.58 19.96 -7.95
CA LEU A 197 -2.24 21.12 -7.36
C LEU A 197 -1.29 21.85 -6.41
N LYS A 198 -0.61 21.11 -5.53
CA LYS A 198 0.39 21.64 -4.58
C LYS A 198 1.60 22.27 -5.27
N ASP A 199 2.01 21.71 -6.40
CA ASP A 199 3.09 22.26 -7.23
C ASP A 199 2.66 23.44 -8.11
N GLY A 200 1.36 23.79 -8.11
CA GLY A 200 0.79 24.89 -8.89
C GLY A 200 0.55 24.58 -10.37
N GLN A 201 0.76 23.33 -10.82
CA GLN A 201 0.49 22.88 -12.19
C GLN A 201 -1.00 22.58 -12.41
N LYS A 202 -1.81 23.64 -12.39
CA LYS A 202 -3.28 23.59 -12.38
C LYS A 202 -3.91 22.75 -13.50
N ASP A 203 -3.36 22.83 -14.72
CA ASP A 203 -3.91 22.09 -15.86
C ASP A 203 -3.70 20.58 -15.72
N LEU A 204 -2.55 20.17 -15.18
CA LEU A 204 -2.28 18.76 -14.90
C LEU A 204 -3.12 18.27 -13.72
N ALA A 205 -3.24 19.06 -12.66
CA ALA A 205 -4.11 18.74 -11.53
C ALA A 205 -5.55 18.47 -11.99
N ARG A 206 -6.12 19.37 -12.82
CA ARG A 206 -7.45 19.19 -13.43
C ARG A 206 -7.53 17.91 -14.25
N LYS A 207 -6.57 17.70 -15.15
CA LYS A 207 -6.54 16.55 -16.06
C LYS A 207 -6.59 15.22 -15.29
N TYR A 208 -5.76 15.07 -14.25
CA TYR A 208 -5.72 13.84 -13.47
C TYR A 208 -6.96 13.69 -12.59
N ALA A 209 -7.50 14.78 -12.05
CA ALA A 209 -8.72 14.72 -11.25
C ALA A 209 -9.95 14.29 -12.07
N GLU A 210 -10.13 14.89 -13.24
CA GLU A 210 -11.22 14.53 -14.17
C GLU A 210 -11.10 13.06 -14.62
N LYS A 211 -9.88 12.58 -14.87
CA LYS A 211 -9.64 11.18 -15.24
C LYS A 211 -9.97 10.22 -14.09
N GLY A 212 -9.57 10.54 -12.84
CA GLY A 212 -9.96 9.77 -11.66
C GLY A 212 -11.48 9.69 -11.50
N LEU A 213 -12.20 10.81 -11.63
CA LEU A 213 -13.66 10.84 -11.55
C LEU A 213 -14.34 10.02 -12.65
N ALA A 214 -13.80 10.07 -13.88
CA ALA A 214 -14.30 9.26 -14.98
C ALA A 214 -14.16 7.76 -14.68
N MET A 215 -13.04 7.34 -14.09
CA MET A 215 -12.80 5.95 -13.68
C MET A 215 -13.79 5.51 -12.60
N LEU A 216 -14.00 6.35 -11.57
CA LEU A 216 -14.99 6.10 -10.52
C LEU A 216 -16.41 5.87 -11.07
N ASN A 217 -16.81 6.68 -12.05
CA ASN A 217 -18.15 6.60 -12.65
C ASN A 217 -18.31 5.39 -13.58
N SER A 218 -17.25 5.02 -14.30
CA SER A 218 -17.30 3.91 -15.26
C SER A 218 -17.38 2.52 -14.62
N HIS A 219 -16.90 2.36 -13.39
CA HIS A 219 -16.72 1.05 -12.74
C HIS A 219 -15.92 0.03 -13.58
N ALA A 220 -15.12 0.51 -14.54
CA ALA A 220 -14.44 -0.35 -15.51
C ALA A 220 -13.22 -1.09 -14.93
N ALA A 221 -12.69 -0.63 -13.79
CA ALA A 221 -11.53 -1.20 -13.12
C ALA A 221 -11.63 -1.08 -11.58
N PRO A 222 -10.83 -1.87 -10.83
CA PRO A 222 -10.68 -1.71 -9.38
C PRO A 222 -10.14 -0.33 -9.03
N LEU A 223 -10.65 0.29 -7.97
CA LEU A 223 -10.31 1.66 -7.56
C LEU A 223 -8.85 1.87 -7.17
N SER A 224 -8.30 0.85 -6.54
CA SER A 224 -6.94 0.76 -6.06
C SER A 224 -6.57 -0.73 -5.98
N SER A 225 -5.30 -1.04 -5.80
CA SER A 225 -4.82 -2.40 -5.67
C SER A 225 -5.26 -3.08 -4.37
N TRP A 226 -5.84 -2.35 -3.40
CA TRP A 226 -6.12 -2.84 -2.05
C TRP A 226 -7.59 -2.71 -1.60
N SER A 227 -8.43 -1.89 -2.27
CA SER A 227 -9.86 -1.80 -1.96
C SER A 227 -10.70 -1.40 -3.15
N ASP A 228 -11.90 -1.98 -3.25
CA ASP A 228 -12.95 -1.59 -4.19
C ASP A 228 -14.32 -1.49 -3.51
N THR A 229 -14.38 -0.82 -2.36
CA THR A 229 -15.63 -0.60 -1.61
C THR A 229 -16.29 0.72 -1.99
N GLU A 230 -17.62 0.80 -1.91
CA GLU A 230 -18.36 2.06 -2.15
C GLU A 230 -17.93 3.19 -1.21
N GLN A 231 -17.56 2.85 0.04
CA GLN A 231 -16.99 3.81 0.97
C GLN A 231 -15.71 4.43 0.41
N ARG A 232 -14.76 3.61 -0.05
CA ARG A 232 -13.51 4.09 -0.65
C ARG A 232 -13.78 4.88 -1.93
N ARG A 233 -14.74 4.46 -2.77
CA ARG A 233 -15.20 5.25 -3.95
C ARG A 233 -15.64 6.65 -3.54
N GLY A 234 -16.41 6.76 -2.46
CA GLY A 234 -16.88 8.01 -1.90
C GLY A 234 -15.73 8.92 -1.45
N GLU A 235 -14.77 8.37 -0.70
CA GLU A 235 -13.59 9.10 -0.22
C GLU A 235 -12.76 9.67 -1.37
N ILE A 236 -12.41 8.85 -2.36
CA ILE A 236 -11.63 9.30 -3.53
C ILE A 236 -12.41 10.35 -4.33
N ARG A 237 -13.71 10.15 -4.53
CA ARG A 237 -14.57 11.12 -5.23
C ARG A 237 -14.53 12.49 -4.56
N ASN A 238 -14.73 12.53 -3.24
CA ASN A 238 -14.70 13.77 -2.48
C ASN A 238 -13.34 14.47 -2.62
N SER A 239 -12.24 13.73 -2.48
CA SER A 239 -10.88 14.29 -2.62
C SER A 239 -10.62 14.86 -4.01
N LEU A 240 -11.08 14.18 -5.06
CA LEU A 240 -10.96 14.63 -6.45
C LEU A 240 -11.82 15.88 -6.73
N GLU A 241 -13.05 15.91 -6.21
CA GLU A 241 -13.94 17.08 -6.31
C GLU A 241 -13.36 18.29 -5.57
N ASP A 242 -12.73 18.08 -4.41
CA ASP A 242 -12.04 19.12 -3.65
C ASP A 242 -10.85 19.71 -4.42
N VAL A 243 -10.08 18.88 -5.13
CA VAL A 243 -9.02 19.36 -6.05
C VAL A 243 -9.61 20.28 -7.11
N LEU A 244 -10.69 19.86 -7.79
CA LEU A 244 -11.34 20.64 -8.84
C LEU A 244 -11.94 21.94 -8.32
N LYS A 245 -12.52 21.92 -7.12
CA LYS A 245 -13.06 23.09 -6.44
C LYS A 245 -11.97 24.12 -6.14
N GLN A 246 -10.84 23.69 -5.56
CA GLN A 246 -9.69 24.57 -5.31
C GLN A 246 -9.14 25.19 -6.59
N LEU A 247 -9.20 24.48 -7.73
CA LEU A 247 -8.84 25.02 -9.02
C LEU A 247 -9.83 26.09 -9.52
N GLY A 248 -11.13 25.93 -9.28
CA GLY A 248 -12.18 26.90 -9.62
C GLY A 248 -12.14 28.16 -8.75
N ASP A 249 -11.96 28.01 -7.44
CA ASP A 249 -11.89 29.13 -6.49
C ASP A 249 -10.66 30.02 -6.72
N ASN A 250 -9.57 29.43 -7.22
CA ASN A 250 -8.34 30.16 -7.52
C ASN A 250 -8.36 30.90 -8.87
N VAL A 251 -9.32 30.64 -9.76
CA VAL A 251 -9.52 31.45 -10.98
C VAL A 251 -10.24 32.77 -10.64
N ASN A 252 -11.10 32.77 -9.63
CA ASN A 252 -11.85 33.94 -9.20
C ASN A 252 -11.06 34.93 -8.32
N LYS A 253 -9.85 34.57 -7.86
CA LYS A 253 -9.00 35.42 -7.01
C LYS A 253 -7.91 36.20 -7.78
N THR A 254 -7.78 36.00 -9.09
CA THR A 254 -6.72 36.60 -9.93
C THR A 254 -7.23 37.61 -10.95
N ASN A 255 -8.46 38.10 -10.82
CA ASN A 255 -9.03 39.17 -11.65
C ASN A 255 -9.13 40.48 -10.88
#